data_AF-A0A090T898-F1
#
_entry.id   AF-A0A090T898-F1
#
_cell.length_a   1.000
_cell.length_b   1.000
_cell.length_c   1.000
_cell.angle_alpha   90.00
_cell.angle_beta   90.00
_cell.angle_gamma   90.00
#
_symmetry.space_group_name_H-M   'P 1'
#
loop_
_entity.id
_entity.type
_entity.pdbx_description
1 polymer ?
#
loop_
_entity_poly.entity_id
_entity_poly.type
_entity_poly.pdbx_seq_one_letter_code
_entity_poly.pdbx_strand_id
1 'polypeptide(L)'
;MTFQSPTSLSDEQLNIQELKAQLETFAEHQKQEFLNHHPITDLVLGRSDYIDQLLRRLWSASELSNQTYLSLVAVGGYGRGELHPLSDIDILVVSRKKYPPL
;
A
#
# COMPACT_ATOMS: atom_id res chain seq x y z
N MET A 1 6.88 -15.32 -11.86
CA MET A 1 7.46 -13.96 -11.81
C MET A 1 7.56 -13.59 -10.34
N THR A 2 8.65 -12.96 -9.90
CA THR A 2 8.76 -12.45 -8.53
C THR A 2 8.08 -11.09 -8.47
N PHE A 3 7.34 -10.82 -7.39
CA PHE A 3 6.81 -9.48 -7.15
C PHE A 3 7.97 -8.50 -6.92
N GLN A 4 7.75 -7.23 -7.24
CA GLN A 4 8.73 -6.18 -7.01
C GLN A 4 8.38 -5.39 -5.76
N SER A 5 9.40 -4.93 -5.03
CA SER A 5 9.18 -3.98 -3.94
C SER A 5 8.58 -2.67 -4.52
N PRO A 6 7.56 -2.06 -3.90
CA PRO A 6 6.97 -0.82 -4.42
C PRO A 6 7.98 0.32 -4.52
N THR A 7 8.97 0.34 -3.63
CA THR A 7 10.08 1.31 -3.66
C THR A 7 11.00 1.12 -4.87
N SER A 8 10.99 -0.05 -5.53
CA SER A 8 11.81 -0.34 -6.71
C SER A 8 11.11 -0.11 -8.05
N LEU A 9 9.79 0.14 -8.05
CA LEU A 9 9.04 0.47 -9.27
C LEU A 9 9.52 1.80 -9.86
N SER A 10 9.56 1.92 -11.19
CA SER A 10 9.70 3.22 -11.85
C SER A 10 8.39 4.01 -11.81
N ASP A 11 8.43 5.31 -12.09
CA ASP A 11 7.21 6.13 -12.09
C ASP A 11 6.27 5.77 -13.25
N GLU A 12 6.80 5.30 -14.38
CA GLU A 12 6.00 4.78 -15.50
C GLU A 12 5.24 3.50 -15.13
N GLN A 13 5.79 2.72 -14.18
CA GLN A 13 5.15 1.52 -13.65
C GLN A 13 4.05 1.84 -12.62
N LEU A 14 3.91 3.10 -12.16
CA LEU A 14 2.82 3.51 -11.25
C LEU A 14 1.50 3.73 -12.00
N ASN A 15 1.10 2.75 -12.80
CA ASN A 15 -0.15 2.74 -13.54
C ASN A 15 -1.05 1.57 -13.08
N ILE A 16 -2.35 1.70 -13.30
CA ILE A 16 -3.36 0.76 -12.78
C ILE A 16 -3.10 -0.68 -13.23
N GLN A 17 -2.69 -0.90 -14.48
CA GLN A 17 -2.49 -2.24 -15.02
C GLN A 17 -1.31 -2.93 -14.34
N GLU A 18 -0.17 -2.25 -14.25
CA GLU A 18 1.03 -2.80 -13.64
C GLU A 18 0.84 -3.02 -12.13
N LEU A 19 0.26 -2.05 -11.42
CA LEU A 19 0.03 -2.15 -9.99
C LEU A 19 -0.91 -3.31 -9.62
N LYS A 20 -1.94 -3.58 -10.43
CA LYS A 20 -2.79 -4.77 -10.25
C LYS A 20 -1.99 -6.05 -10.41
N ALA A 21 -1.18 -6.15 -11.46
CA ALA A 21 -0.35 -7.34 -11.70
C ALA A 21 0.68 -7.57 -10.57
N GLN A 22 1.28 -6.50 -10.03
CA GLN A 22 2.19 -6.58 -8.89
C GLN A 22 1.48 -7.03 -7.61
N LEU A 23 0.28 -6.50 -7.32
CA LEU A 23 -0.52 -6.90 -6.16
C LEU A 23 -0.95 -8.37 -6.24
N GLU A 24 -1.34 -8.85 -7.42
CA GLU A 24 -1.65 -10.27 -7.65
C GLU A 24 -0.43 -11.16 -7.44
N THR A 25 0.72 -10.78 -7.99
CA THR A 25 1.97 -11.53 -7.85
C THR A 25 2.44 -11.56 -6.37
N PHE A 26 2.32 -10.44 -5.66
CA PHE A 26 2.64 -10.36 -4.23
C PHE A 26 1.69 -11.22 -3.38
N ALA A 27 0.39 -11.22 -3.70
CA ALA A 27 -0.60 -12.06 -3.02
C ALA A 27 -0.31 -13.56 -3.21
N GLU A 28 0.02 -13.98 -4.43
CA GLU A 28 0.39 -15.37 -4.68
C GLU A 28 1.70 -15.75 -3.96
N HIS A 29 2.69 -14.85 -3.94
CA HIS A 29 3.92 -15.09 -3.17
C HIS A 29 3.63 -15.28 -1.67
N GLN A 30 2.84 -14.40 -1.04
CA GLN A 30 2.47 -14.55 0.37
C GLN A 30 1.72 -15.84 0.66
N LYS A 31 0.87 -16.28 -0.27
CA LYS A 31 0.18 -17.57 -0.17
C LYS A 31 1.18 -18.73 -0.21
N GLN A 32 2.19 -18.69 -1.07
CA GLN A 32 3.23 -19.72 -1.08
C GLN A 32 4.04 -19.73 0.22
N GLU A 33 4.41 -18.56 0.76
CA GLU A 33 5.11 -18.49 2.06
C GLU A 33 4.24 -19.04 3.20
N PHE A 34 2.94 -18.75 3.20
CA PHE A 34 2.01 -19.35 4.16
C PHE A 34 1.96 -20.88 4.05
N LEU A 35 1.89 -21.43 2.84
CA LEU A 35 1.93 -22.88 2.60
C LEU A 35 3.27 -23.51 3.02
N ASN A 36 4.36 -22.73 2.97
CA ASN A 36 5.68 -23.11 3.47
C ASN A 36 5.84 -22.92 4.99
N HIS A 37 4.74 -22.70 5.72
CA HIS A 37 4.71 -22.53 7.18
C HIS A 37 5.46 -21.29 7.69
N HIS A 38 5.58 -20.24 6.88
CA HIS A 38 6.09 -18.95 7.34
C HIS A 38 5.16 -18.37 8.43
N PRO A 39 5.69 -17.72 9.48
CA PRO A 39 4.87 -17.14 10.54
C PRO A 39 3.82 -16.15 10.00
N ILE A 40 2.56 -16.38 10.35
CA ILE A 40 1.42 -15.55 9.88
C ILE A 40 1.60 -14.08 10.29
N THR A 41 2.14 -13.84 11.48
CA THR A 41 2.41 -12.49 11.99
C THR A 41 3.32 -11.70 11.04
N ASP A 42 4.33 -12.37 10.48
CA ASP A 42 5.32 -11.74 9.61
C ASP A 42 4.71 -11.47 8.23
N LEU A 43 3.85 -12.38 7.74
CA LEU A 43 3.10 -12.19 6.49
C LEU A 43 2.12 -11.02 6.58
N VAL A 44 1.35 -10.94 7.67
CA VAL A 44 0.37 -9.86 7.89
C VAL A 44 1.08 -8.51 8.02
N LEU A 45 2.17 -8.45 8.80
CA LEU A 45 2.97 -7.23 8.93
C LEU A 45 3.60 -6.83 7.60
N GLY A 46 4.20 -7.77 6.88
CA GLY A 46 4.81 -7.54 5.56
C GLY A 46 3.78 -7.09 4.51
N ARG A 47 2.53 -7.57 4.61
CA ARG A 47 1.44 -7.08 3.76
C ARG A 47 1.11 -5.61 4.04
N SER A 48 1.00 -5.22 5.31
CA SER A 48 0.81 -3.82 5.68
C SER A 48 1.97 -2.95 5.20
N ASP A 49 3.22 -3.39 5.39
CA ASP A 49 4.41 -2.63 4.95
C ASP A 49 4.47 -2.46 3.43
N TYR A 50 4.13 -3.51 2.66
CA TYR A 50 4.06 -3.41 1.21
C TYR A 50 3.05 -2.35 0.76
N ILE A 51 1.85 -2.33 1.36
CA ILE A 51 0.84 -1.32 1.04
C ILE A 51 1.26 0.09 1.48
N ASP A 52 1.92 0.21 2.64
CA ASP A 52 2.55 1.45 3.12
C ASP A 52 3.51 2.03 2.09
N GLN A 53 4.42 1.21 1.57
CA GLN A 53 5.38 1.64 0.55
C GLN A 53 4.68 2.05 -0.75
N LEU A 54 3.69 1.28 -1.19
CA LEU A 54 2.94 1.58 -2.41
C LEU A 54 2.16 2.90 -2.29
N LEU A 55 1.44 3.10 -1.17
CA LEU A 55 0.68 4.33 -0.93
C LEU A 55 1.60 5.55 -0.82
N ARG A 56 2.78 5.44 -0.22
CA ARG A 56 3.77 6.53 -0.21
C ARG A 56 4.24 6.91 -1.62
N ARG A 57 4.48 5.92 -2.49
CA ARG A 57 4.83 6.17 -3.90
C ARG A 57 3.71 6.88 -4.64
N LEU A 58 2.48 6.39 -4.52
CA LEU A 58 1.30 6.99 -5.16
C LEU A 58 1.03 8.42 -4.66
N TRP A 59 1.17 8.64 -3.36
CA TRP A 59 1.04 9.95 -2.73
C TRP A 59 2.05 10.96 -3.29
N SER A 60 3.31 10.53 -3.48
CA SER A 60 4.34 11.36 -4.07
C SER A 60 4.13 11.60 -5.57
N ALA A 61 3.77 10.57 -6.33
CA ALA A 61 3.50 10.68 -7.77
C ALA A 61 2.30 11.57 -8.09
N SER A 62 1.39 11.74 -7.13
CA SER A 62 0.24 12.65 -7.23
C SER A 62 0.56 14.09 -6.79
N GLU A 63 1.84 14.41 -6.51
CA GLU A 63 2.30 15.70 -5.97
C GLU A 63 1.70 16.10 -4.62
N LEU A 64 0.95 15.20 -3.96
CA LEU A 64 0.31 15.44 -2.68
C LEU A 64 1.33 15.52 -1.54
N SER A 65 2.51 14.94 -1.72
CA SER A 65 3.65 15.08 -0.80
C SER A 65 4.12 16.52 -0.64
N ASN A 66 3.93 17.37 -1.65
CA ASN A 66 4.28 18.80 -1.59
C ASN A 66 3.27 19.63 -0.77
N GLN A 67 2.09 19.08 -0.51
CA GLN A 67 1.01 19.76 0.23
C GLN A 67 1.17 19.51 1.72
N THR A 68 1.99 20.32 2.40
CA THR A 68 2.31 20.16 3.84
C THR A 68 1.13 20.28 4.80
N TYR A 69 -0.02 20.75 4.31
CA TYR A 69 -1.27 20.81 5.07
C TYR A 69 -2.16 19.57 4.91
N LEU A 70 -1.76 18.62 4.04
CA LEU A 70 -2.38 17.32 3.86
C LEU A 70 -1.61 16.23 4.59
N SER A 71 -2.32 15.19 5.01
CA SER A 71 -1.73 13.99 5.58
C SER A 71 -2.53 12.76 5.15
N LEU A 72 -1.81 11.71 4.78
CA LEU A 72 -2.36 10.38 4.54
C LEU A 72 -2.19 9.54 5.81
N VAL A 73 -3.28 8.97 6.32
CA VAL A 73 -3.29 8.21 7.56
C VAL A 73 -3.91 6.85 7.31
N ALA A 74 -3.17 5.78 7.61
CA ALA A 74 -3.70 4.43 7.66
C ALA A 74 -4.62 4.29 8.89
N VAL A 75 -5.80 3.71 8.71
CA VAL A 75 -6.77 3.51 9.80
C VAL A 75 -7.25 2.05 9.82
N GLY A 76 -8.12 1.70 10.77
CA GLY A 76 -8.67 0.35 10.87
C GLY A 76 -7.60 -0.72 11.16
N GLY A 77 -7.80 -1.93 10.63
CA GLY A 77 -6.83 -3.03 10.75
C GLY A 77 -5.51 -2.73 10.03
N TYR A 78 -5.57 -2.06 8.88
CA TYR A 78 -4.39 -1.64 8.14
C TYR A 78 -3.49 -0.73 8.99
N GLY A 79 -4.06 0.29 9.63
CA GLY A 79 -3.31 1.22 10.51
C GLY A 79 -2.67 0.56 11.74
N ARG A 80 -3.13 -0.63 12.15
CA ARG A 80 -2.49 -1.41 13.23
C ARG A 80 -1.41 -2.38 12.74
N GLY A 81 -1.15 -2.43 11.43
CA GLY A 81 -0.25 -3.43 10.86
C GLY A 81 -0.89 -4.82 10.72
N GLU A 82 -2.22 -4.90 10.75
CA GLU A 82 -3.01 -6.14 10.76
C GLU A 82 -3.77 -6.34 9.44
N LEU A 83 -3.16 -5.99 8.30
CA LEU A 83 -3.83 -6.10 7.01
C LEU A 83 -3.88 -7.56 6.55
N HIS A 84 -5.04 -8.20 6.71
CA HIS A 84 -5.26 -9.57 6.25
C HIS A 84 -5.50 -9.65 4.73
N PRO A 85 -5.30 -10.84 4.11
CA PRO A 85 -5.68 -11.06 2.72
C PRO A 85 -7.14 -10.69 2.45
N LEU A 86 -7.40 -10.09 1.28
CA LEU A 86 -8.73 -9.67 0.84
C LEU A 86 -9.44 -8.63 1.73
N SER A 87 -8.76 -8.08 2.74
CA SER A 87 -9.27 -6.96 3.53
C SER A 87 -9.17 -5.67 2.75
N ASP A 88 -10.12 -4.77 2.97
CA ASP A 88 -10.07 -3.42 2.43
C ASP A 88 -8.91 -2.61 3.03
N ILE A 89 -8.41 -1.65 2.26
CA ILE A 89 -7.35 -0.73 2.69
C ILE A 89 -8.01 0.58 3.09
N ASP A 90 -8.30 0.71 4.38
CA ASP A 90 -8.92 1.91 4.92
C ASP A 90 -7.89 3.03 5.13
N ILE A 91 -8.11 4.16 4.45
CA ILE A 91 -7.28 5.36 4.56
C ILE A 91 -8.12 6.59 4.89
N LEU A 92 -7.49 7.52 5.61
CA LEU A 92 -8.03 8.86 5.86
C LEU A 92 -7.08 9.90 5.27
N VAL A 93 -7.63 10.85 4.50
CA VAL A 93 -6.92 12.04 4.06
C VAL A 93 -7.37 13.22 4.91
N VAL A 94 -6.45 13.80 5.68
CA VAL A 94 -6.72 14.91 6.60
C VAL A 94 -6.11 16.19 6.04
N SER A 95 -6.84 17.30 6.14
CA SER A 95 -6.38 18.62 5.71
C SER A 95 -6.56 19.66 6.81
N ARG A 96 -5.52 20.47 7.07
CA ARG A 96 -5.64 21.66 7.95
C ARG A 96 -6.34 22.83 7.27
N LYS A 97 -6.40 22.82 5.94
CA LYS A 97 -7.16 23.81 5.16
C LYS A 97 -8.51 23.22 4.81
N LYS A 98 -9.55 24.05 4.77
CA LYS A 98 -10.76 23.66 4.04
C LYS A 98 -10.36 23.47 2.58
N TYR A 99 -10.71 22.32 2.02
CA TYR A 99 -10.64 22.14 0.58
C TYR A 99 -11.61 23.17 -0.03
N PRO A 100 -11.20 23.97 -1.03
CA PRO A 100 -12.13 24.89 -1.66
C PRO A 100 -13.32 24.06 -2.19
N PRO A 101 -14.58 24.52 -2.02
CA PRO A 101 -15.70 23.84 -2.63
C PRO A 101 -15.47 23.76 -4.14
N LEU A 102 -15.81 22.59 -4.71
CA LEU A 102 -15.79 22.34 -6.16
C LEU A 102 -16.62 23.37 -6.92
#